data_AF-A0A2M8NH97-F1
#
_entry.id   AF-A0A2M8NH97-F1
#
_cell.length_a   1.000
_cell.length_b   1.000
_cell.length_c   1.000
_cell.angle_alpha   90.00
_cell.angle_beta   90.00
_cell.angle_gamma   90.00
#
_symmetry.space_group_name_H-M   'P 1'
#
loop_
_entity.id
_entity.type
_entity.pdbx_description
1 polymer ?
#
loop_
_entity_poly.entity_id
_entity_poly.type
_entity_poly.pdbx_seq_one_letter_code
_entity_poly.pdbx_strand_id
1 'polypeptide(L)'
;MIRRLLIFLGVVRARALFALFAATGLISLMLNSPSADETTRLMQTLLSLIALIGAVLIVGSAFEREARARYAAIIAPALGALILGLTVLPQYGLALLGGAVGWIVAGLFLFRARAPAAYQKAVRALRRNQLDEAVEWMDELIKAEPNDTAHYRFRAELLRVWGKLDRARRDYRRIIELEPESAVAFNGL
;
A
#
# COMPACT_ATOMS: atom_id res chain seq x y z
N MET A 1 -1.57 -14.99 -12.22
CA MET A 1 -2.03 -13.81 -11.45
C MET A 1 -1.87 -14.01 -9.94
N ILE A 2 -2.38 -15.10 -9.36
CA ILE A 2 -2.32 -15.41 -7.91
C ILE A 2 -0.90 -15.39 -7.33
N ARG A 3 0.09 -15.93 -8.03
CA ARG A 3 1.48 -15.97 -7.56
C ARG A 3 2.07 -14.57 -7.27
N ARG A 4 1.70 -13.55 -8.07
CA ARG A 4 2.12 -12.16 -7.83
C ARG A 4 1.44 -11.56 -6.59
N LEU A 5 0.17 -11.87 -6.38
CA LEU A 5 -0.58 -11.44 -5.20
C LEU A 5 0.01 -12.04 -3.91
N LEU A 6 0.34 -13.34 -3.93
CA LEU A 6 0.96 -14.02 -2.77
C LEU A 6 2.33 -13.43 -2.42
N ILE A 7 3.13 -13.08 -3.42
CA ILE A 7 4.42 -12.41 -3.22
C ILE A 7 4.20 -11.00 -2.63
N PHE A 8 3.21 -10.26 -3.14
CA PHE A 8 2.89 -8.91 -2.66
C PHE A 8 2.40 -8.90 -1.19
N LEU A 9 1.48 -9.80 -0.82
CA LEU A 9 0.97 -9.86 0.56
C LEU A 9 1.99 -10.43 1.55
N GLY A 10 2.89 -11.31 1.10
CA GLY A 10 3.72 -12.12 1.98
C GLY A 10 2.91 -13.25 2.65
N VAL A 11 3.63 -14.22 3.21
CA VAL A 11 3.03 -15.49 3.69
C VAL A 11 2.00 -15.26 4.80
N VAL A 12 2.30 -14.37 5.76
CA VAL A 12 1.43 -14.11 6.92
C VAL A 12 0.11 -13.49 6.48
N ARG A 13 0.14 -12.41 5.70
CA ARG A 13 -1.06 -11.69 5.27
C ARG A 13 -1.87 -12.51 4.26
N ALA A 14 -1.21 -13.28 3.39
CA ALA A 14 -1.89 -14.20 2.50
C ALA A 14 -2.67 -15.28 3.26
N ARG A 15 -2.07 -15.88 4.30
CA ARG A 15 -2.76 -16.85 5.17
C ARG A 15 -3.93 -16.21 5.91
N ALA A 16 -3.74 -14.99 6.44
CA ALA A 16 -4.82 -14.25 7.10
C ALA A 16 -5.98 -13.97 6.15
N LEU A 17 -5.71 -13.55 4.91
CA LEU A 17 -6.73 -13.29 3.89
C LEU A 17 -7.50 -14.57 3.53
N PHE A 18 -6.79 -15.68 3.34
CA PHE A 18 -7.42 -16.98 3.09
C PHE A 18 -8.27 -17.45 4.27
N ALA A 19 -7.77 -17.33 5.50
CA ALA A 19 -8.50 -17.71 6.70
C ALA A 19 -9.77 -16.87 6.87
N LEU A 20 -9.70 -15.57 6.60
CA LEU A 20 -10.86 -14.67 6.64
C LEU A 20 -11.96 -15.12 5.67
N PHE A 21 -11.62 -15.37 4.40
CA PHE A 21 -12.59 -15.81 3.41
C PHE A 21 -13.11 -17.23 3.68
N ALA A 22 -12.25 -18.14 4.13
CA ALA A 22 -12.66 -19.48 4.49
C ALA A 22 -13.65 -19.47 5.66
N ALA A 23 -13.35 -18.71 6.73
CA ALA A 23 -14.23 -18.62 7.90
C ALA A 23 -15.57 -17.96 7.55
N THR A 24 -15.55 -16.78 6.91
CA THR A 24 -16.78 -16.07 6.55
C THR A 24 -17.62 -16.84 5.53
N GLY A 25 -16.99 -17.51 4.56
CA GLY A 25 -17.66 -18.37 3.58
C GLY A 25 -18.26 -19.62 4.20
N LEU A 26 -17.54 -20.33 5.07
CA LEU A 26 -18.06 -21.52 5.76
C LEU A 26 -19.26 -21.17 6.64
N ILE A 27 -19.17 -20.11 7.44
CA ILE A 27 -20.29 -19.66 8.27
C ILE A 27 -21.47 -19.25 7.38
N SER A 28 -21.23 -18.55 6.27
CA SER A 28 -22.29 -18.17 5.33
C SER A 28 -22.99 -19.39 4.71
N LEU A 29 -22.25 -20.46 4.41
CA LEU A 29 -22.80 -21.72 3.89
C LEU A 29 -23.61 -22.47 4.95
N MET A 30 -23.14 -22.49 6.20
CA MET A 30 -23.89 -23.08 7.33
C MET A 30 -25.21 -22.37 7.58
N LEU A 31 -25.25 -21.06 7.34
CA LEU A 31 -26.45 -20.25 7.44
C LEU A 31 -27.36 -20.33 6.21
N ASN A 32 -26.97 -21.03 5.14
CA ASN A 32 -27.76 -21.11 3.92
C ASN A 32 -28.91 -22.12 4.08
N SER A 33 -30.07 -21.65 4.55
CA SER A 33 -31.30 -22.44 4.62
C SER A 33 -32.30 -22.04 3.51
N PRO A 34 -33.10 -22.98 2.96
CA PRO A 34 -34.13 -22.67 1.96
C PRO A 34 -35.23 -21.72 2.46
N SER A 35 -35.43 -21.67 3.79
CA SER A 35 -36.31 -20.73 4.49
C SER A 35 -35.47 -19.71 5.25
N ALA A 36 -34.66 -18.94 4.53
CA ALA A 36 -33.81 -17.92 5.14
C ALA A 36 -34.66 -16.77 5.69
N ASP A 37 -34.91 -16.81 7.00
CA ASP A 37 -35.53 -15.76 7.78
C ASP A 37 -34.69 -14.47 7.77
N GLU A 38 -35.30 -13.35 8.15
CA GLU A 38 -34.68 -12.02 8.16
C GLU A 38 -33.34 -12.00 8.91
N THR A 39 -33.26 -12.70 10.05
CA THR A 39 -32.05 -12.85 10.85
C THR A 39 -30.90 -13.51 10.08
N THR A 40 -31.21 -14.53 9.26
CA THR A 40 -30.22 -15.24 8.44
C THR A 40 -29.66 -14.33 7.35
N ARG A 41 -30.53 -13.54 6.69
CA ARG A 41 -30.11 -12.56 5.67
C ARG A 41 -29.24 -11.46 6.27
N LEU A 42 -29.61 -10.99 7.47
CA LEU A 42 -28.82 -10.00 8.21
C LEU A 42 -27.43 -10.55 8.58
N MET A 43 -27.35 -11.79 9.09
CA MET A 43 -26.09 -12.46 9.39
C MET A 43 -25.20 -12.61 8.14
N GLN A 44 -25.76 -13.03 7.00
CA GLN A 44 -25.02 -13.13 5.73
C GLN A 44 -24.49 -11.77 5.25
N THR A 45 -25.29 -10.71 5.42
CA THR A 45 -24.88 -9.33 5.08
C THR A 45 -23.72 -8.89 5.97
N LEU A 46 -23.80 -9.12 7.28
CA LEU A 46 -22.73 -8.80 8.23
C LEU A 46 -21.45 -9.58 7.93
N LEU A 47 -21.54 -10.88 7.63
CA LEU A 47 -20.38 -11.70 7.24
C LEU A 47 -19.70 -11.17 5.97
N SER A 48 -20.49 -10.72 4.99
CA SER A 48 -19.99 -10.11 3.76
C SER A 48 -19.25 -8.80 4.05
N LEU A 49 -19.78 -7.97 4.95
CA LEU A 49 -19.12 -6.73 5.38
C LEU A 49 -17.82 -7.01 6.14
N ILE A 50 -17.81 -7.99 7.04
CA ILE A 50 -16.61 -8.41 7.78
C ILE A 50 -15.54 -8.91 6.80
N ALA A 51 -15.92 -9.75 5.83
CA ALA A 51 -15.01 -10.25 4.81
C ALA A 51 -14.41 -9.10 3.98
N LEU A 52 -15.25 -8.15 3.55
CA LEU A 52 -14.82 -7.00 2.76
C LEU A 52 -13.87 -6.09 3.54
N ILE A 53 -14.26 -5.67 4.75
CA ILE A 53 -13.46 -4.77 5.60
C ILE A 53 -12.15 -5.45 5.97
N GLY A 54 -12.19 -6.72 6.41
CA GLY A 54 -10.99 -7.47 6.76
C GLY A 54 -10.05 -7.64 5.57
N ALA A 55 -10.57 -7.92 4.37
CA ALA A 55 -9.75 -8.01 3.16
C ALA A 55 -9.09 -6.66 2.82
N VAL A 56 -9.82 -5.55 2.91
CA VAL A 56 -9.27 -4.20 2.70
C VAL A 56 -8.16 -3.88 3.71
N LEU A 57 -8.34 -4.23 4.99
CA LEU A 57 -7.32 -4.01 6.02
C LEU A 57 -6.07 -4.87 5.78
N ILE A 58 -6.24 -6.15 5.48
CA ILE A 58 -5.14 -7.09 5.24
C ILE A 58 -4.35 -6.69 4.00
N VAL A 59 -5.03 -6.45 2.87
CA VAL A 59 -4.39 -6.01 1.63
C VAL A 59 -3.80 -4.60 1.80
N GLY A 60 -4.49 -3.70 2.48
CA GLY A 60 -4.04 -2.35 2.80
C GLY A 60 -2.73 -2.35 3.60
N SER A 61 -2.61 -3.23 4.60
CA SER A 61 -1.39 -3.41 5.38
C SER A 61 -0.19 -3.92 4.58
N ALA A 62 -0.42 -4.48 3.38
CA ALA A 62 0.65 -4.92 2.50
C ALA A 62 1.34 -3.79 1.75
N PHE A 63 0.73 -2.60 1.70
CA PHE A 63 1.33 -1.42 1.07
C PHE A 63 2.36 -0.75 2.00
N GLU A 64 3.44 -0.26 1.40
CA GLU A 64 4.43 0.61 2.05
C GLU A 64 3.73 1.81 2.69
N ARG A 65 4.30 2.35 3.78
CA ARG A 65 3.63 3.38 4.60
C ARG A 65 3.23 4.62 3.79
N GLU A 66 4.08 5.02 2.85
CA GLU A 66 3.81 6.15 1.94
C GLU A 66 2.72 5.82 0.91
N ALA A 67 2.77 4.62 0.32
CA ALA A 67 1.72 4.15 -0.58
C ALA A 67 0.36 4.10 0.14
N ARG A 68 0.32 3.63 1.39
CA ARG A 68 -0.88 3.66 2.24
C ARG A 68 -1.40 5.06 2.46
N ALA A 69 -0.54 6.00 2.87
CA ALA A 69 -0.92 7.39 3.11
C ALA A 69 -1.47 8.05 1.83
N ARG A 70 -0.81 7.82 0.69
CA ARG A 70 -1.28 8.29 -0.61
C ARG A 70 -2.65 7.75 -0.97
N TYR A 71 -2.84 6.42 -0.93
CA TYR A 71 -4.12 5.83 -1.28
C TYR A 71 -5.21 6.25 -0.29
N ALA A 72 -4.90 6.41 0.99
CA ALA A 72 -5.83 6.95 1.98
C ALA A 72 -6.23 8.39 1.64
N ALA A 73 -5.29 9.26 1.25
CA ALA A 73 -5.57 10.65 0.86
C ALA A 73 -6.45 10.75 -0.41
N ILE A 74 -6.35 9.78 -1.32
CA ILE A 74 -7.20 9.70 -2.52
C ILE A 74 -8.58 9.11 -2.17
N ILE A 75 -8.61 7.99 -1.45
CA ILE A 75 -9.82 7.18 -1.27
C ILE A 75 -10.72 7.74 -0.15
N ALA A 76 -10.15 8.22 0.96
CA ALA A 76 -10.94 8.63 2.12
C ALA A 76 -11.90 9.82 1.82
N PRO A 77 -11.47 10.89 1.11
CA PRO A 77 -12.37 11.98 0.77
C PRO A 77 -13.44 11.56 -0.24
N ALA A 78 -13.10 10.68 -1.19
CA ALA A 78 -14.05 10.14 -2.16
C ALA A 78 -15.10 9.25 -1.49
N LEU A 79 -14.71 8.40 -0.54
CA LEU A 79 -15.63 7.60 0.27
C LEU A 79 -16.52 8.50 1.13
N GLY A 80 -15.96 9.54 1.76
CA GLY A 80 -16.73 10.51 2.53
C GLY A 80 -17.80 11.20 1.69
N ALA A 81 -17.44 11.65 0.48
CA ALA A 81 -18.38 12.26 -0.46
C ALA A 81 -19.50 11.30 -0.88
N LEU A 82 -19.17 10.02 -1.14
CA LEU A 82 -20.18 9.00 -1.47
C LEU A 82 -21.12 8.72 -0.30
N ILE A 83 -20.59 8.58 0.92
CA ILE A 83 -21.41 8.36 2.11
C ILE A 83 -22.36 9.55 2.31
N LEU A 84 -21.83 10.78 2.25
CA LEU A 84 -22.64 11.99 2.37
C LEU A 84 -23.75 12.05 1.31
N GLY A 85 -23.43 11.68 0.06
CA GLY A 85 -24.40 11.69 -1.04
C GLY A 85 -25.45 10.59 -0.98
N LEU A 86 -25.22 9.53 -0.20
CA LEU A 86 -26.19 8.45 -0.02
C LEU A 86 -27.03 8.60 1.26
N THR A 87 -26.49 9.21 2.31
CA THR A 87 -27.14 9.22 3.63
C THR A 87 -27.61 10.60 4.10
N VAL A 88 -26.78 11.64 3.96
CA VAL A 88 -27.05 12.97 4.54
C VAL A 88 -27.65 13.93 3.52
N LEU A 89 -27.19 13.85 2.27
CA LEU A 89 -27.46 14.81 1.20
C LEU A 89 -27.87 14.10 -0.11
N PRO A 90 -28.94 13.28 -0.11
CA PRO A 90 -29.34 12.48 -1.28
C PRO A 90 -29.66 13.34 -2.51
N GLN A 91 -30.16 14.56 -2.33
CA GLN A 91 -30.42 15.52 -3.41
C GLN A 91 -29.16 15.95 -4.17
N TYR A 92 -27.98 15.79 -3.56
CA TYR A 92 -26.69 16.09 -4.18
C TYR A 92 -25.92 14.82 -4.57
N GLY A 93 -26.55 13.63 -4.53
CA GLY A 93 -25.89 12.34 -4.75
C GLY A 93 -25.11 12.25 -6.06
N LEU A 94 -25.70 12.72 -7.18
CA LEU A 94 -25.03 12.76 -8.49
C LEU A 94 -23.82 13.70 -8.50
N ALA A 95 -23.95 14.88 -7.89
CA ALA A 95 -22.86 15.86 -7.81
C ALA A 95 -21.71 15.36 -6.93
N LEU A 96 -22.03 14.74 -5.79
CA LEU A 96 -21.05 14.16 -4.87
C LEU A 96 -20.36 12.93 -5.46
N LEU A 97 -21.06 12.10 -6.23
CA LEU A 97 -20.47 11.02 -7.00
C LEU A 97 -19.50 11.57 -8.06
N GLY A 98 -19.90 12.59 -8.80
CA GLY A 98 -19.02 13.30 -9.74
C GLY A 98 -17.78 13.89 -9.05
N GLY A 99 -17.97 14.50 -7.88
CA GLY A 99 -16.88 15.01 -7.04
C GLY A 99 -15.94 13.92 -6.53
N ALA A 100 -16.47 12.77 -6.10
CA ALA A 100 -15.68 11.63 -5.66
C ALA A 100 -14.82 11.06 -6.79
N VAL A 101 -15.40 10.86 -7.97
CA VAL A 101 -14.66 10.43 -9.18
C VAL A 101 -13.62 11.47 -9.57
N GLY A 102 -14.00 12.76 -9.59
CA GLY A 102 -13.10 13.87 -9.89
C GLY A 102 -11.92 13.95 -8.92
N TRP A 103 -12.17 13.75 -7.62
CA TRP A 103 -11.13 13.69 -6.60
C TRP A 103 -10.20 12.49 -6.77
N ILE A 104 -10.72 11.31 -7.11
CA ILE A 104 -9.89 10.15 -7.38
C ILE A 104 -8.96 10.42 -8.57
N VAL A 105 -9.51 10.94 -9.67
CA VAL A 105 -8.73 11.26 -10.88
C VAL A 105 -7.70 12.35 -10.59
N ALA A 106 -8.10 13.43 -9.92
CA ALA A 106 -7.19 14.50 -9.51
C ALA A 106 -6.11 13.98 -8.56
N GLY A 107 -6.49 13.16 -7.57
CA GLY A 107 -5.59 12.57 -6.59
C GLY A 107 -4.55 11.62 -7.22
N LEU A 108 -4.96 10.83 -8.23
CA LEU A 108 -4.02 10.01 -9.00
C LEU A 108 -2.96 10.85 -9.73
N PHE A 109 -3.26 12.11 -10.07
CA PHE A 109 -2.33 13.04 -10.69
C PHE A 109 -1.52 13.85 -9.68
N LEU A 110 -2.20 14.41 -8.66
CA LEU A 110 -1.63 15.25 -7.60
C LEU A 110 -0.67 14.46 -6.71
N PHE A 111 -1.06 13.25 -6.32
CA PHE A 111 -0.24 12.37 -5.49
C PHE A 111 0.54 11.36 -6.32
N ARG A 112 0.59 11.50 -7.65
CA ARG A 112 1.53 10.73 -8.46
C ARG A 112 2.91 10.96 -7.87
N ALA A 113 3.60 9.90 -7.45
CA ALA A 113 4.98 9.98 -7.04
C ALA A 113 5.78 10.50 -8.25
N ARG A 114 6.00 11.81 -8.31
CA ARG A 114 7.09 12.36 -9.10
C ARG A 114 8.31 11.77 -8.43
N ALA A 115 8.96 10.81 -9.08
CA ALA A 115 10.28 10.36 -8.67
C ALA A 115 11.06 11.65 -8.41
N PRO A 116 11.44 11.92 -7.14
CA PRO A 116 12.07 13.18 -6.79
C PRO A 116 13.19 13.45 -7.79
N ALA A 117 13.38 14.71 -8.21
CA ALA A 117 14.35 15.03 -9.26
C ALA A 117 15.75 14.41 -8.98
N ALA A 118 16.08 14.22 -7.70
CA ALA A 118 17.24 13.52 -7.22
C ALA A 118 17.33 12.03 -7.63
N TYR A 119 16.24 11.25 -7.72
CA TYR A 119 16.29 9.88 -8.29
C TYR A 119 16.73 9.90 -9.75
N GLN A 120 16.20 10.82 -10.55
CA GLN A 120 16.59 10.94 -11.95
C GLN A 120 18.07 11.31 -12.09
N LYS A 121 18.55 12.20 -11.21
CA LYS A 121 19.96 12.59 -11.15
C LYS A 121 20.85 11.43 -10.68
N ALA A 122 20.45 10.70 -9.64
CA ALA A 122 21.15 9.52 -9.15
C ALA A 122 21.25 8.41 -10.22
N VAL A 123 20.15 8.13 -10.93
CA VAL A 123 20.15 7.18 -12.05
C VAL A 123 21.05 7.67 -13.19
N ARG A 124 21.05 8.97 -13.49
CA ARG A 124 21.91 9.54 -14.54
C ARG A 124 23.40 9.44 -14.16
N ALA A 125 23.73 9.74 -12.90
CA ALA A 125 25.08 9.60 -12.37
C ALA A 125 25.54 8.13 -12.36
N LEU A 126 24.67 7.21 -11.93
CA LEU A 126 24.92 5.76 -12.02
C LEU A 126 25.24 5.32 -13.46
N ARG A 127 24.46 5.78 -14.46
CA ARG A 127 24.71 5.46 -15.87
C ARG A 127 26.04 6.01 -16.39
N ARG A 128 26.57 7.06 -15.76
CA ARG A 128 27.90 7.63 -16.03
C ARG A 128 29.00 7.01 -15.17
N ASN A 129 28.68 5.98 -14.38
CA ASN A 129 29.57 5.35 -13.41
C ASN A 129 30.07 6.30 -12.30
N GLN A 130 29.34 7.38 -12.04
CA GLN A 130 29.59 8.37 -10.98
C GLN A 130 28.81 7.95 -9.72
N LEU A 131 29.29 6.91 -9.04
CA LEU A 131 28.57 6.27 -7.93
C LEU A 131 28.57 7.12 -6.65
N ASP A 132 29.61 7.92 -6.46
CA ASP A 132 29.71 8.95 -5.42
C ASP A 132 28.60 10.00 -5.57
N GLU A 133 28.50 10.61 -6.74
CA GLU A 133 27.47 11.61 -7.04
C GLU A 133 26.06 11.00 -6.94
N ALA A 134 25.89 9.75 -7.40
CA ALA A 134 24.61 9.05 -7.28
C ALA A 134 24.18 8.86 -5.82
N VAL A 135 25.13 8.56 -4.94
CA VAL A 135 24.88 8.42 -3.49
C VAL A 135 24.57 9.78 -2.86
N GLU A 136 25.27 10.86 -3.24
CA GLU A 136 24.98 12.22 -2.73
C GLU A 136 23.55 12.67 -3.05
N TRP A 137 23.08 12.42 -4.28
CA TRP A 137 21.68 12.72 -4.63
C TRP A 137 20.69 11.95 -3.77
N MET A 138 21.01 10.71 -3.39
CA MET A 138 20.19 9.93 -2.48
C MET A 138 20.31 10.38 -1.02
N ASP A 139 21.47 10.90 -0.60
CA ASP A 139 21.64 11.47 0.74
C ASP A 139 20.73 12.69 0.94
N GLU A 140 20.63 13.56 -0.07
CA GLU A 140 19.71 14.70 -0.04
C GLU A 140 18.24 14.26 0.02
N LEU A 141 17.88 13.18 -0.67
CA LEU A 141 16.53 12.61 -0.57
C LEU A 141 16.23 12.08 0.81
N ILE A 142 17.15 11.32 1.39
CA ILE A 142 17.00 10.78 2.72
C ILE A 142 16.91 11.89 3.77
N LYS A 143 17.59 13.02 3.57
CA LYS A 143 17.42 14.20 4.45
C LYS A 143 16.03 14.80 4.35
N ALA A 144 15.48 14.91 3.13
CA ALA A 144 14.15 15.48 2.90
C ALA A 144 13.03 14.54 3.42
N GLU A 145 13.19 13.24 3.20
CA GLU A 145 12.19 12.20 3.46
C GLU A 145 12.83 11.03 4.26
N PRO A 146 13.18 11.25 5.55
CA PRO A 146 13.98 10.30 6.34
C PRO A 146 13.25 9.02 6.76
N ASN A 147 11.95 8.93 6.45
CA ASN A 147 11.11 7.79 6.80
C ASN A 147 10.67 6.99 5.56
N ASP A 148 11.09 7.38 4.35
CA ASP A 148 10.83 6.59 3.15
C ASP A 148 11.91 5.49 2.99
N THR A 149 11.48 4.23 3.15
CA THR A 149 12.33 3.05 3.01
C THR A 149 12.82 2.85 1.57
N ALA A 150 12.11 3.37 0.56
CA ALA A 150 12.52 3.28 -0.84
C ALA A 150 13.81 4.06 -1.12
N HIS A 151 14.05 5.17 -0.39
CA HIS A 151 15.27 5.95 -0.51
C HIS A 151 16.49 5.18 0.00
N TYR A 152 16.37 4.61 1.20
CA TYR A 152 17.41 3.75 1.78
C TYR A 152 17.67 2.53 0.91
N ARG A 153 16.63 1.89 0.38
CA ARG A 153 16.77 0.74 -0.52
C ARG A 153 17.58 1.10 -1.76
N PHE A 154 17.22 2.19 -2.43
CA PHE A 154 17.88 2.59 -3.66
C PHE A 154 19.35 2.97 -3.41
N ARG A 155 19.64 3.70 -2.32
CA ARG A 155 21.01 4.00 -1.91
C ARG A 155 21.79 2.73 -1.56
N ALA A 156 21.17 1.76 -0.89
CA ALA A 156 21.80 0.47 -0.58
C ALA A 156 22.22 -0.27 -1.85
N GLU A 157 21.37 -0.32 -2.87
CA GLU A 157 21.73 -0.94 -4.16
C GLU A 157 22.88 -0.20 -4.86
N LEU A 158 22.87 1.14 -4.88
CA LEU A 158 23.99 1.94 -5.39
C LEU A 158 25.30 1.63 -4.65
N LEU A 159 25.24 1.56 -3.32
CA LEU A 159 26.39 1.25 -2.48
C LEU A 159 26.89 -0.19 -2.70
N ARG A 160 26.01 -1.14 -2.99
CA ARG A 160 26.40 -2.51 -3.39
C ARG A 160 27.16 -2.50 -4.71
N VAL A 161 26.65 -1.79 -5.73
CA VAL A 161 27.33 -1.64 -7.02
C VAL A 161 28.69 -0.97 -6.85
N TRP A 162 28.80 -0.02 -5.91
CA TRP A 162 30.06 0.64 -5.57
C TRP A 162 31.00 -0.21 -4.69
N GLY A 163 30.57 -1.38 -4.22
CA GLY A 163 31.34 -2.23 -3.32
C GLY A 163 31.40 -1.75 -1.86
N LYS A 164 30.60 -0.73 -1.49
CA LYS A 164 30.49 -0.20 -0.12
C LYS A 164 29.48 -1.01 0.70
N LEU A 165 29.70 -2.32 0.81
CA LEU A 165 28.75 -3.27 1.40
C LEU A 165 28.37 -2.95 2.86
N ASP A 166 29.31 -2.45 3.67
CA ASP A 166 29.02 -2.07 5.06
C ASP A 166 28.05 -0.89 5.16
N ARG A 167 28.13 0.06 4.21
CA ARG A 167 27.18 1.18 4.12
C ARG A 167 25.82 0.67 3.68
N ALA A 168 25.78 -0.20 2.66
CA ALA A 168 24.54 -0.80 2.18
C ALA A 168 23.82 -1.59 3.30
N ARG A 169 24.55 -2.38 4.09
CA ARG A 169 23.98 -3.09 5.24
C ARG A 169 23.37 -2.16 6.28
N ARG A 170 23.96 -0.98 6.53
CA ARG A 170 23.35 0.01 7.42
C ARG A 170 22.02 0.53 6.86
N ASP A 171 21.94 0.74 5.56
CA ASP A 171 20.70 1.16 4.92
C ASP A 171 19.62 0.08 4.99
N TYR A 172 19.97 -1.19 4.75
CA TYR A 172 19.02 -2.29 4.94
C TYR A 172 18.57 -2.43 6.41
N ARG A 173 19.47 -2.26 7.39
CA ARG A 173 19.06 -2.23 8.81
C ARG A 173 18.08 -1.09 9.09
N ARG A 174 18.33 0.10 8.52
CA ARG A 174 17.40 1.22 8.65
C ARG A 174 16.03 0.92 8.07
N ILE A 175 15.95 0.18 6.96
CA ILE A 175 14.68 -0.30 6.42
C ILE A 175 13.99 -1.27 7.40
N ILE A 176 14.72 -2.16 8.07
CA ILE A 176 14.14 -3.07 9.09
C ILE A 176 13.63 -2.29 10.30
N GLU A 177 14.33 -1.25 10.74
CA GLU A 177 13.88 -0.38 11.83
C GLU A 177 12.56 0.34 11.49
N LEU A 178 12.40 0.78 10.25
CA LEU A 178 11.20 1.47 9.77
C LEU A 178 10.07 0.50 9.40
N GLU A 179 10.43 -0.66 8.83
CA GLU A 179 9.55 -1.71 8.33
C GLU A 179 10.08 -3.10 8.72
N PRO A 180 9.75 -3.60 9.92
CA PRO A 180 10.29 -4.85 10.47
C PRO A 180 9.99 -6.11 9.65
N GLU A 181 9.00 -6.06 8.75
CA GLU A 181 8.59 -7.18 7.90
C GLU A 181 9.10 -7.03 6.44
N SER A 182 10.02 -6.11 6.16
CA SER A 182 10.49 -5.85 4.81
C SER A 182 11.37 -6.98 4.29
N ALA A 183 10.79 -7.85 3.44
CA ALA A 183 11.50 -8.96 2.81
C ALA A 183 12.73 -8.49 1.99
N VAL A 184 12.65 -7.30 1.40
CA VAL A 184 13.75 -6.70 0.64
C VAL A 184 14.94 -6.42 1.56
N ALA A 185 14.70 -5.91 2.76
CA ALA A 185 15.75 -5.58 3.70
C ALA A 185 16.47 -6.83 4.22
N PHE A 186 15.73 -7.90 4.53
CA PHE A 186 16.33 -9.18 4.93
C PHE A 186 17.15 -9.83 3.82
N ASN A 187 16.72 -9.73 2.56
CA ASN A 187 17.50 -10.23 1.42
C ASN A 187 18.80 -9.42 1.17
N GLY A 188 18.87 -8.20 1.70
CA GLY A 188 20.00 -7.29 1.51
C GLY A 188 21.13 -7.41 2.55
N LEU A 189 20.90 -8.11 3.65
CA LEU A 189 21.87 -8.32 4.74
C LEU A 189 22.80 -9.51 4.46
#